data_AF-A0A357I714-F1
#
_entry.id   AF-A0A357I714-F1
#
_cell.length_a   1.000
_cell.length_b   1.000
_cell.length_c   1.000
_cell.angle_alpha   90.00
_cell.angle_beta   90.00
_cell.angle_gamma   90.00
#
_symmetry.space_group_name_H-M   'P 1'
#
loop_
_entity.id
_entity.type
_entity.pdbx_description
1 polymer ?
#
loop_
_entity_poly.entity_id
_entity_poly.type
_entity_poly.pdbx_seq_one_letter_code
_entity_poly.pdbx_strand_id
1 'polypeptide(L)'
;MDTMSRKKLSRQIRYAAADLAADRVAERHVNNAEEYEYRHPDSGDSSHIASFTKGLSHDEKTGLLSNPQDFQLFVDGINQGDAETLKSMPLGPAEFIQKGCPSQSKIHCTSGSDRKSAWCSEVAKLAEDKCGAKVRAWESQASGNLFDLEGPDAQCYTMPPAPRETLV
;
A
#
# COMPACT_ATOMS: atom_id res chain seq x y z
N MET A 1 -48.84 27.66 -9.45
CA MET A 1 -47.62 27.13 -8.82
C MET A 1 -46.74 26.64 -9.95
N ASP A 2 -45.57 27.27 -10.14
CA ASP A 2 -44.62 26.83 -11.16
C ASP A 2 -44.06 25.46 -10.75
N THR A 3 -44.56 24.39 -11.36
CA THR A 3 -44.17 23.03 -11.03
C THR A 3 -42.82 22.74 -11.65
N MET A 4 -41.79 22.60 -10.82
CA MET A 4 -40.48 22.18 -11.29
C MET A 4 -40.60 20.88 -12.10
N SER A 5 -39.93 20.83 -13.26
CA SER A 5 -39.86 19.61 -14.05
C SER A 5 -39.13 18.49 -13.29
N ARG A 6 -39.49 17.24 -13.56
CA ARG A 6 -38.86 16.06 -12.95
C ARG A 6 -37.33 16.09 -13.06
N LYS A 7 -36.80 16.57 -14.20
CA LYS A 7 -35.36 16.73 -14.44
C LYS A 7 -34.72 17.74 -13.48
N LYS A 8 -35.36 18.88 -13.24
CA LYS A 8 -34.86 19.92 -12.33
C LYS A 8 -34.88 19.42 -10.88
N LEU A 9 -35.98 18.80 -10.45
CA LEU A 9 -36.13 18.25 -9.10
C LEU A 9 -35.08 17.17 -8.79
N SER A 10 -34.87 16.21 -9.71
CA SER A 10 -33.86 15.16 -9.55
C SER A 10 -32.43 15.72 -9.42
N ARG A 11 -32.11 16.78 -10.15
CA ARG A 11 -30.80 17.44 -10.05
C ARG A 11 -30.65 18.15 -8.70
N GLN A 12 -31.68 18.87 -8.26
CA GLN A 12 -31.67 19.60 -6.99
C GLN A 12 -31.47 18.67 -5.79
N ILE A 13 -32.15 17.51 -5.77
CA ILE A 13 -32.02 16.54 -4.66
C ILE A 13 -30.59 16.01 -4.55
N ARG A 14 -29.93 15.69 -5.67
CA ARG A 14 -28.55 15.18 -5.65
C ARG A 14 -27.55 16.23 -5.19
N TYR A 15 -27.70 17.48 -5.62
CA TYR A 15 -26.83 18.55 -5.13
C TYR A 15 -27.05 18.81 -3.63
N ALA A 16 -28.30 18.87 -3.17
CA ALA A 16 -28.58 19.02 -1.75
C ALA A 16 -27.99 17.87 -0.90
N ALA A 17 -27.97 16.64 -1.42
CA ALA A 17 -27.34 15.52 -0.74
C ALA A 17 -25.79 15.64 -0.72
N ALA A 18 -25.19 16.14 -1.79
CA ALA A 18 -23.75 16.41 -1.85
C ALA A 18 -23.35 17.53 -0.87
N ASP A 19 -24.13 18.62 -0.82
CA ASP A 19 -23.94 19.71 0.13
C ASP A 19 -24.04 19.19 1.58
N LEU A 20 -25.08 18.38 1.88
CA LEU A 20 -25.23 17.75 3.20
C LEU A 20 -24.04 16.86 3.58
N ALA A 21 -23.42 16.19 2.62
CA ALA A 21 -22.24 15.36 2.88
C ALA A 21 -20.99 16.21 3.15
N ALA A 22 -20.80 17.28 2.38
CA ALA A 22 -19.68 18.21 2.53
C ALA A 22 -19.73 19.03 3.83
N ASP A 23 -20.93 19.33 4.33
CA ASP A 23 -21.12 20.10 5.57
C ASP A 23 -20.84 19.29 6.85
N ARG A 24 -20.61 17.96 6.75
CA ARG A 24 -20.22 17.14 7.91
C ARG A 24 -18.81 17.50 8.36
N VAL A 25 -18.56 17.38 9.67
CA VAL A 25 -17.21 17.54 10.22
C VAL A 25 -16.32 16.40 9.73
N ALA A 26 -15.31 16.72 8.94
CA ALA A 26 -14.26 15.78 8.57
C ALA A 26 -13.25 15.64 9.73
N GLU A 27 -13.03 14.42 10.19
CA GLU A 27 -12.07 14.14 11.25
C GLU A 27 -10.64 14.12 10.72
N ARG A 28 -9.68 14.55 11.56
CA ARG A 28 -8.26 14.49 11.21
C ARG A 28 -7.73 13.07 11.39
N HIS A 29 -7.05 12.57 10.37
CA HIS A 29 -6.34 11.29 10.41
C HIS A 29 -5.08 11.39 11.28
N VAL A 30 -4.97 10.51 12.28
CA VAL A 30 -3.83 10.44 13.20
C VAL A 30 -3.42 8.98 13.41
N ASN A 31 -2.14 8.67 13.22
CA ASN A 31 -1.58 7.33 13.46
C ASN A 31 -0.83 7.27 14.81
N ASN A 32 -0.26 6.10 15.13
CA ASN A 32 0.47 5.86 16.38
C ASN A 32 1.96 6.29 16.34
N ALA A 33 2.39 6.98 15.27
CA ALA A 33 3.73 7.49 15.00
C ALA A 33 4.86 6.48 14.78
N GLU A 34 4.59 5.17 14.76
CA GLU A 34 5.66 4.15 14.75
C GLU A 34 6.40 3.97 13.41
N GLU A 35 5.83 4.45 12.29
CA GLU A 35 6.36 4.26 10.93
C GLU A 35 7.82 4.73 10.77
N TYR A 36 8.17 5.85 11.42
CA TYR A 36 9.50 6.44 11.43
C TYR A 36 10.09 6.53 12.83
N GLU A 37 9.61 5.75 13.80
CA GLU A 37 10.16 5.78 15.15
C GLU A 37 11.34 4.81 15.29
N TYR A 38 11.13 3.56 14.87
CA TYR A 38 12.12 2.49 15.05
C TYR A 38 13.23 2.55 13.99
N ARG A 39 14.48 2.44 14.43
CA ARG A 39 15.68 2.61 13.60
C ARG A 39 16.53 1.34 13.56
N HIS A 40 17.15 1.07 12.42
CA HIS A 40 18.20 0.06 12.35
C HIS A 40 19.41 0.52 13.18
N PRO A 41 19.96 -0.31 14.08
CA PRO A 41 21.08 0.09 14.94
C PRO A 41 22.36 0.40 14.16
N ASP A 42 22.58 -0.30 13.04
CA ASP A 42 23.82 -0.18 12.26
C ASP A 42 23.81 1.01 11.30
N SER A 43 22.68 1.27 10.63
CA SER A 43 22.57 2.32 9.62
C SER A 43 21.94 3.61 10.12
N GLY A 44 21.16 3.55 11.20
CA GLY A 44 20.33 4.66 11.66
C GLY A 44 19.17 5.00 10.72
N ASP A 45 18.92 4.19 9.69
CA ASP A 45 17.76 4.34 8.80
C ASP A 45 16.48 3.83 9.48
N SER A 46 15.31 4.26 9.01
CA SER A 46 14.02 3.70 9.45
C SER A 46 13.97 2.20 9.20
N SER A 47 13.57 1.45 10.23
CA SER A 47 13.46 -0.02 10.15
C SER A 47 12.11 -0.50 9.62
N HIS A 48 11.06 0.33 9.76
CA HIS A 48 9.69 0.01 9.36
C HIS A 48 9.15 -1.31 9.96
N ILE A 49 9.66 -1.74 11.12
CA ILE A 49 9.29 -3.01 11.76
C ILE A 49 7.83 -3.06 12.22
N ALA A 50 7.26 -1.90 12.56
CA ALA A 50 5.86 -1.76 12.96
C ALA A 50 4.95 -1.36 11.78
N SER A 51 5.48 -1.41 10.55
CA SER A 51 4.74 -1.07 9.32
C SER A 51 4.43 -2.33 8.52
N PHE A 52 3.38 -2.25 7.71
CA PHE A 52 3.07 -3.31 6.75
C PHE A 52 4.10 -3.30 5.61
N THR A 53 4.95 -4.33 5.53
CA THR A 53 6.00 -4.46 4.50
C THR A 53 5.86 -5.73 3.65
N LYS A 54 4.83 -6.55 3.88
CA LYS A 54 4.63 -7.81 3.15
C LYS A 54 4.49 -7.53 1.66
N GLY A 55 5.32 -8.19 0.85
CA GLY A 55 5.39 -7.97 -0.60
C GLY A 55 6.65 -7.20 -1.01
N LEU A 56 7.22 -6.37 -0.13
CA LEU A 56 8.54 -5.78 -0.34
C LEU A 56 9.64 -6.84 -0.10
N SER A 57 10.88 -6.50 -0.46
CA SER A 57 12.02 -7.40 -0.27
C SER A 57 12.48 -7.41 1.19
N HIS A 58 12.68 -8.62 1.73
CA HIS A 58 13.20 -8.83 3.08
C HIS A 58 14.55 -9.53 3.03
N ASP A 59 15.42 -9.24 3.99
CA ASP A 59 16.72 -9.88 4.13
C ASP A 59 16.51 -11.34 4.56
N GLU A 60 17.18 -12.26 3.85
CA GLU A 60 16.95 -13.70 4.01
C GLU A 60 17.37 -14.24 5.39
N LYS A 61 18.21 -13.50 6.14
CA LYS A 61 18.73 -13.95 7.44
C LYS A 61 17.95 -13.35 8.60
N THR A 62 17.61 -12.07 8.51
CA THR A 62 16.98 -11.30 9.60
C THR A 62 15.46 -11.19 9.44
N GLY A 63 14.94 -11.35 8.22
CA GLY A 63 13.52 -11.14 7.91
C GLY A 63 13.09 -9.66 7.94
N LEU A 64 14.03 -8.74 8.11
CA LEU A 64 13.77 -7.29 8.11
C LEU A 64 13.71 -6.76 6.68
N LEU A 65 13.07 -5.61 6.49
CA LEU A 65 13.01 -4.94 5.19
C LEU A 65 14.43 -4.66 4.67
N SER A 66 14.74 -5.11 3.46
CA SER A 66 16.09 -4.99 2.88
C SER A 66 16.48 -3.57 2.52
N ASN A 67 15.53 -2.75 2.08
CA ASN A 67 15.78 -1.42 1.55
C ASN A 67 14.64 -0.45 1.95
N PRO A 68 14.89 0.56 2.80
CA PRO A 68 13.87 1.53 3.20
C PRO A 68 13.35 2.37 2.02
N GLN A 69 14.11 2.50 0.93
CA GLN A 69 13.67 3.20 -0.28
C GLN A 69 12.48 2.52 -0.96
N ASP A 70 12.40 1.18 -0.88
CA ASP A 70 11.28 0.43 -1.45
C ASP A 70 9.98 0.72 -0.69
N PHE A 71 10.09 0.90 0.63
CA PHE A 71 8.96 1.30 1.47
C PHE A 71 8.51 2.72 1.14
N GLN A 72 9.44 3.66 0.96
CA GLN A 72 9.06 5.02 0.58
C GLN A 72 8.36 5.05 -0.78
N LEU A 73 8.88 4.31 -1.78
CA LEU A 73 8.23 4.22 -3.08
C LEU A 73 6.82 3.60 -2.98
N PHE A 74 6.64 2.63 -2.08
CA PHE A 74 5.34 2.04 -1.79
C PHE A 74 4.35 3.04 -1.17
N VAL A 75 4.79 3.81 -0.17
CA VAL A 75 3.99 4.89 0.43
C VAL A 75 3.63 5.96 -0.59
N ASP A 76 4.58 6.36 -1.44
CA ASP A 76 4.37 7.35 -2.49
C ASP A 76 3.34 6.87 -3.51
N GLY A 77 3.42 5.59 -3.91
CA GLY A 77 2.47 4.95 -4.80
C GLY A 77 1.05 4.91 -4.24
N ILE A 78 0.89 4.59 -2.96
CA ILE A 78 -0.41 4.62 -2.27
C ILE A 78 -1.01 6.03 -2.29
N ASN A 79 -0.23 7.02 -1.88
CA ASN A 79 -0.69 8.40 -1.74
C ASN A 79 -1.06 9.03 -3.08
N GLN A 80 -0.28 8.77 -4.13
CA GLN A 80 -0.52 9.36 -5.45
C GLN A 80 -1.60 8.61 -6.24
N GLY A 81 -1.73 7.29 -6.05
CA GLY A 81 -2.59 6.44 -6.87
C GLY A 81 -2.18 6.37 -8.35
N ASP A 82 -0.94 6.75 -8.68
CA ASP A 82 -0.43 6.71 -10.05
C ASP A 82 -0.12 5.26 -10.47
N ALA A 83 -0.74 4.83 -11.57
CA ALA A 83 -0.64 3.45 -12.04
C ALA A 83 0.78 3.07 -12.48
N GLU A 84 1.57 4.01 -12.99
CA GLU A 84 2.94 3.73 -13.43
C GLU A 84 3.89 3.58 -12.24
N THR A 85 3.78 4.47 -11.26
CA THR A 85 4.48 4.35 -9.97
C THR A 85 4.17 3.01 -9.32
N LEU A 86 2.90 2.63 -9.23
CA LEU A 86 2.47 1.36 -8.63
C LEU A 86 3.02 0.12 -9.38
N LYS A 87 3.12 0.16 -10.72
CA LYS A 87 3.72 -0.92 -11.52
C LYS A 87 5.23 -1.01 -11.37
N SER A 88 5.89 0.11 -11.10
CA SER A 88 7.35 0.20 -10.99
C SER A 88 7.90 -0.31 -9.66
N MET A 89 7.03 -0.52 -8.66
CA MET A 89 7.45 -0.89 -7.32
C MET A 89 8.06 -2.30 -7.28
N PRO A 90 9.15 -2.51 -6.53
CA PRO A 90 9.71 -3.83 -6.31
C PRO A 90 8.70 -4.74 -5.60
N LEU A 91 8.61 -6.01 -6.03
CA LEU A 91 7.67 -6.99 -5.49
C LEU A 91 8.32 -8.37 -5.37
N GLY A 92 8.27 -8.93 -4.17
CA GLY A 92 8.88 -10.19 -3.81
C GLY A 92 10.39 -10.08 -3.57
N PRO A 93 11.12 -11.21 -3.62
CA PRO A 93 12.56 -11.22 -3.49
C PRO A 93 13.21 -10.27 -4.51
N ALA A 94 14.09 -9.38 -4.05
CA ALA A 94 14.77 -8.38 -4.87
C ALA A 94 16.26 -8.28 -4.51
N GLU A 95 17.05 -7.72 -5.42
CA GLU A 95 18.46 -7.39 -5.18
C GLU A 95 18.60 -5.90 -4.84
N PHE A 96 19.30 -5.64 -3.74
CA PHE A 96 19.72 -4.30 -3.39
C PHE A 96 20.96 -3.93 -4.22
N ILE A 97 20.81 -2.97 -5.12
CA ILE A 97 21.91 -2.57 -6.03
C ILE A 97 22.75 -1.46 -5.42
N GLN A 98 22.11 -0.38 -4.97
CA GLN A 98 22.81 0.79 -4.43
C GLN A 98 21.91 1.59 -3.48
N LYS A 99 22.54 2.24 -2.49
CA LYS A 99 21.84 3.10 -1.53
C LYS A 99 21.16 4.27 -2.25
N GLY A 100 19.91 4.54 -1.89
CA GLY A 100 19.11 5.62 -2.48
C GLY A 100 18.43 5.26 -3.81
N CYS A 101 18.48 4.00 -4.24
CA CYS A 101 17.71 3.52 -5.38
C CYS A 101 16.77 2.38 -4.97
N PRO A 102 15.63 2.22 -5.66
CA PRO A 102 14.77 1.06 -5.47
C PRO A 102 15.51 -0.25 -5.79
N SER A 103 15.15 -1.32 -5.08
CA SER A 103 15.66 -2.67 -5.34
C SER A 103 15.15 -3.20 -6.68
N GLN A 104 15.87 -4.16 -7.28
CA GLN A 104 15.43 -4.80 -8.51
C GLN A 104 14.83 -6.18 -8.22
N SER A 105 13.55 -6.39 -8.58
CA SER A 105 12.85 -7.66 -8.36
C SER A 105 13.55 -8.83 -9.05
N LYS A 106 13.84 -9.92 -8.30
CA LYS A 106 14.41 -11.16 -8.83
C LYS A 106 13.39 -11.99 -9.61
N ILE A 107 12.11 -11.81 -9.32
CA ILE A 107 11.01 -12.53 -9.97
C ILE A 107 10.28 -11.57 -10.90
N HIS A 108 10.28 -11.87 -12.20
CA HIS A 108 9.48 -11.16 -13.19
C HIS A 108 8.27 -12.02 -13.61
N CYS A 109 7.11 -11.39 -13.76
CA CYS A 109 5.84 -12.05 -14.09
C CYS A 109 5.77 -12.56 -15.55
N THR A 110 6.84 -12.47 -16.32
CA THR A 110 6.93 -13.00 -17.68
C THR A 110 7.12 -14.52 -17.62
N SER A 111 6.11 -15.23 -18.11
CA SER A 111 5.90 -16.68 -18.05
C SER A 111 7.15 -17.55 -18.31
N GLY A 112 7.40 -18.53 -17.43
CA GLY A 112 8.16 -19.76 -17.74
C GLY A 112 9.55 -19.89 -17.12
N SER A 113 10.06 -18.90 -16.39
CA SER A 113 11.37 -19.00 -15.73
C SER A 113 11.30 -19.86 -14.46
N ASP A 114 12.36 -20.65 -14.19
CA ASP A 114 12.55 -21.32 -12.90
C ASP A 114 12.81 -20.26 -11.82
N ARG A 115 11.92 -20.18 -10.82
CA ARG A 115 11.97 -19.21 -9.72
C ARG A 115 12.42 -19.84 -8.41
N LYS A 116 12.83 -21.11 -8.40
CA LYS A 116 13.23 -21.80 -7.17
C LYS A 116 14.32 -21.06 -6.41
N SER A 117 15.30 -20.54 -7.13
CA SER A 117 16.44 -19.83 -6.54
C SER A 117 16.05 -18.56 -5.78
N ALA A 118 14.87 -18.00 -6.07
CA ALA A 118 14.37 -16.81 -5.38
C ALA A 118 13.68 -17.12 -4.05
N TRP A 119 13.35 -18.39 -3.77
CA TRP A 119 12.62 -18.79 -2.57
C TRP A 119 13.50 -19.60 -1.61
N CYS A 120 13.43 -19.32 -0.32
CA CYS A 120 14.23 -20.05 0.68
C CYS A 120 13.62 -21.43 1.02
N SER A 121 12.28 -21.54 1.11
CA SER A 121 11.60 -22.75 1.57
C SER A 121 11.31 -23.76 0.45
N GLU A 122 11.39 -25.05 0.77
CA GLU A 122 11.08 -26.13 -0.19
C GLU A 122 9.63 -26.08 -0.68
N VAL A 123 8.69 -25.70 0.18
CA VAL A 123 7.28 -25.55 -0.19
C VAL A 123 7.11 -24.50 -1.30
N ALA A 124 7.76 -23.35 -1.16
CA ALA A 124 7.69 -22.31 -2.19
C ALA A 124 8.47 -22.69 -3.45
N LYS A 125 9.63 -23.36 -3.33
CA LYS A 125 10.41 -23.86 -4.49
C LYS A 125 9.65 -24.91 -5.31
N LEU A 126 8.91 -25.80 -4.66
CA LEU A 126 8.22 -26.91 -5.32
C LEU A 126 6.79 -26.57 -5.77
N ALA A 127 6.30 -25.36 -5.48
CA ALA A 127 5.03 -24.86 -5.99
C ALA A 127 5.03 -24.68 -7.52
N GLU A 128 3.83 -24.50 -8.09
CA GLU A 128 3.62 -24.16 -9.52
C GLU A 128 4.42 -25.08 -10.46
N ASP A 129 4.05 -26.36 -10.50
CA ASP A 129 4.73 -27.40 -11.30
C ASP A 129 6.23 -27.54 -11.03
N LYS A 130 6.65 -27.29 -9.77
CA LYS A 130 8.06 -27.25 -9.36
C LYS A 130 8.85 -26.21 -10.15
N CYS A 131 8.29 -25.03 -10.36
CA CYS A 131 8.98 -23.88 -10.96
C CYS A 131 9.14 -22.73 -9.97
N GLY A 132 8.89 -22.97 -8.68
CA GLY A 132 8.86 -21.94 -7.64
C GLY A 132 7.54 -21.16 -7.64
N ALA A 133 7.13 -20.65 -6.49
CA ALA A 133 5.91 -19.87 -6.34
C ALA A 133 5.94 -18.56 -7.15
N LYS A 134 4.75 -18.08 -7.55
CA LYS A 134 4.54 -16.75 -8.14
C LYS A 134 4.49 -15.69 -7.04
N VAL A 135 4.89 -14.46 -7.37
CA VAL A 135 4.59 -13.29 -6.54
C VAL A 135 3.11 -12.90 -6.68
N ARG A 136 2.54 -12.29 -5.64
CA ARG A 136 1.19 -11.71 -5.66
C ARG A 136 1.30 -10.23 -5.30
N ALA A 137 0.62 -9.39 -6.08
CA ALA A 137 0.59 -7.96 -5.83
C ALA A 137 -0.30 -7.63 -4.63
N TRP A 138 -0.17 -6.39 -4.13
CA TRP A 138 -1.13 -5.86 -3.17
C TRP A 138 -2.43 -5.48 -3.86
N GLU A 139 -3.54 -5.83 -3.23
CA GLU A 139 -4.88 -5.67 -3.77
C GLU A 139 -5.41 -4.27 -3.42
N SER A 140 -5.85 -3.52 -4.44
CA SER A 140 -6.56 -2.23 -4.28
C SER A 140 -5.81 -1.14 -3.47
N GLN A 141 -4.48 -1.06 -3.62
CA GLN A 141 -3.60 -0.20 -2.81
C GLN A 141 -4.03 1.27 -2.69
N ALA A 142 -4.56 1.85 -3.77
CA ALA A 142 -4.96 3.26 -3.83
C ALA A 142 -6.49 3.43 -3.92
N SER A 143 -7.29 2.42 -3.56
CA SER A 143 -8.76 2.52 -3.64
C SER A 143 -9.35 3.58 -2.71
N GLY A 144 -8.62 3.99 -1.66
CA GLY A 144 -9.00 5.10 -0.78
C GLY A 144 -8.98 6.49 -1.44
N ASN A 145 -8.49 6.61 -2.67
CA ASN A 145 -8.52 7.84 -3.47
C ASN A 145 -9.75 7.93 -4.38
N LEU A 146 -10.63 6.92 -4.37
CA LEU A 146 -11.84 6.91 -5.18
C LEU A 146 -12.97 7.67 -4.48
N PHE A 147 -13.69 8.49 -5.24
CA PHE A 147 -14.93 9.12 -4.82
C PHE A 147 -16.14 8.21 -5.05
N ASP A 148 -17.24 8.49 -4.35
CA ASP A 148 -18.52 7.82 -4.52
C ASP A 148 -19.63 8.82 -4.87
N LEU A 149 -20.71 8.33 -5.48
CA LEU A 149 -21.90 9.13 -5.82
C LEU A 149 -22.82 9.35 -4.62
N GLU A 150 -22.69 8.53 -3.58
CA GLU A 150 -23.49 8.62 -2.38
C GLU A 150 -22.70 8.30 -1.12
N GLY A 151 -23.27 8.66 0.02
CA GLY A 151 -22.63 8.47 1.31
C GLY A 151 -21.51 9.48 1.60
N PRO A 152 -20.81 9.26 2.72
CA PRO A 152 -19.62 10.01 3.08
C PRO A 152 -18.41 9.60 2.24
N ASP A 153 -17.55 10.56 1.91
CA ASP A 153 -16.26 10.30 1.25
C ASP A 153 -15.38 9.37 2.11
N ALA A 154 -14.58 8.52 1.46
CA ALA A 154 -13.73 7.54 2.16
C ALA A 154 -12.76 8.19 3.17
N GLN A 155 -12.36 9.44 2.94
CA GLN A 155 -11.40 10.18 3.76
C GLN A 155 -12.06 11.11 4.78
N CYS A 156 -13.41 11.21 4.84
CA CYS A 156 -14.07 12.06 5.82
C CYS A 156 -14.30 11.40 7.18
N TYR A 157 -14.11 10.07 7.28
CA TYR A 157 -14.04 9.33 8.53
C TYR A 157 -12.62 8.83 8.80
N THR A 158 -12.35 8.51 10.06
CA THR A 158 -11.04 8.00 10.47
C THR A 158 -11.17 6.90 11.52
N MET A 159 -10.04 6.30 11.87
CA MET A 159 -9.89 5.33 12.94
C MET A 159 -8.89 5.88 13.96
N PRO A 160 -9.01 5.53 15.26
CA PRO A 160 -8.05 5.96 16.26
C PRO A 160 -6.66 5.35 16.00
N PRO A 161 -5.58 5.94 16.57
CA PRO A 161 -4.25 5.35 16.52
C PRO A 161 -4.25 3.90 17.00
N ALA A 162 -3.55 3.03 16.26
CA ALA A 162 -3.36 1.64 16.62
C ALA A 162 -2.55 1.50 17.93
N PRO A 163 -2.66 0.37 18.64
CA PRO A 163 -1.75 0.03 19.72
C PRO A 163 -0.29 0.12 19.27
N ARG A 164 0.61 0.39 20.21
CA ARG A 164 2.04 0.46 19.95
C ARG A 164 2.72 -0.82 20.37
N GLU A 165 3.76 -1.18 19.64
CA GLU A 165 4.66 -2.25 20.07
C GLU A 165 5.46 -1.75 21.28
N THR A 166 5.27 -2.42 22.42
CA THR A 166 6.05 -2.13 23.62
C THR A 166 7.15 -3.17 23.70
N LEU A 167 8.40 -2.74 23.55
CA LEU A 167 9.55 -3.59 23.85
C LEU A 167 9.52 -3.89 25.35
N VAL A 168 9.17 -5.13 25.70
CA VAL A 168 9.22 -5.67 27.06
C VAL A 168 10.63 -6.14 27.39
#